data_AF-A0A395RKE9-F1
#
_entry.id   AF-A0A395RKE9-F1
#
_cell.length_a   1.000
_cell.length_b   1.000
_cell.length_c   1.000
_cell.angle_alpha   90.00
_cell.angle_beta   90.00
_cell.angle_gamma   90.00
#
_symmetry.space_group_name_H-M   'P 1'
#
loop_
_entity.id
_entity.type
_entity.pdbx_description
1 polymer ?
#
loop_
_entity_poly.entity_id
_entity_poly.type
_entity_poly.pdbx_seq_one_letter_code
_entity_poly.pdbx_strand_id
1 'polypeptide(L)'
;MKFGHDFKESLRAQDFPPHWVDHAIPYSQLKKCLKKVARELHELGLDPETLRELLNPDATSPVALKYKLNDGTDSHLRPKLTVQVHLQDGVPIDASLAPNSRDFLNKIAINLSQNQWPHTGHAAQPQSSNSVKDAASPDTVARTTVVPSAEKIDALADQANEKLAITLADEKVSDVEETVTDTEQHNATVANLKNASDETTSTSPPTDVTTGIYEIIEVPLTFDAEFFEMLQSDVNHLEALQTEEEKTMTSEIVALGKEVEQVVKPKRFSKTDLARWRQIFELYLDAEIFFATHEQDHGQRTSQKALKQLQWFQDQVAKQHLVQDFKLPESKAAFTRFINLNASLLKNMQFQELNKTAVAKILKKFDKRTALGVARKFPTVVHSDKLLAGTIARDVCAQMSQELVSKVPQLNDYLCPVCFSVAYMPIQRRKEKHCPLCRADVVLKASAMNLDYELQKYMKKYFAKEVKEKERANEIERGIEDYGPGYVHQECCIM
;
A
#
# COMPACT_ATOMS: atom_id res chain seq x y z
N MET A 1 -10.06 25.94 9.59
CA MET A 1 -9.59 25.35 10.87
C MET A 1 -10.16 23.94 11.14
N LYS A 2 -10.86 23.32 10.17
CA LYS A 2 -11.77 22.18 10.38
C LYS A 2 -11.08 20.80 10.48
N PHE A 3 -10.07 20.54 9.63
CA PHE A 3 -9.48 19.19 9.48
C PHE A 3 -9.06 18.45 10.77
N GLY A 4 -8.50 19.12 11.78
CA GLY A 4 -8.09 18.42 13.01
C GLY A 4 -9.28 17.91 13.83
N HIS A 5 -10.41 18.63 13.77
CA HIS A 5 -11.68 18.20 14.33
C HIS A 5 -12.28 17.10 13.46
N ASP A 6 -12.37 17.35 12.15
CA ASP A 6 -12.93 16.39 11.18
C ASP A 6 -12.20 15.05 11.19
N PHE A 7 -10.87 15.04 11.36
CA PHE A 7 -10.07 13.82 11.48
C PHE A 7 -10.44 13.02 12.74
N LYS A 8 -10.54 13.70 13.89
CA LYS A 8 -10.92 13.06 15.15
C LYS A 8 -12.38 12.58 15.13
N GLU A 9 -13.25 13.33 14.47
CA GLU A 9 -14.65 12.96 14.26
C GLU A 9 -14.78 11.77 13.32
N SER A 10 -14.02 11.75 12.22
CA SER A 10 -13.98 10.62 11.27
C SER A 10 -13.51 9.33 11.94
N LEU A 11 -12.46 9.40 12.78
CA LEU A 11 -12.00 8.25 13.56
C LEU A 11 -13.06 7.71 14.53
N ARG A 12 -13.93 8.57 15.06
CA ARG A 12 -15.02 8.15 15.96
C ARG A 12 -16.25 7.64 15.19
N ALA A 13 -16.56 8.26 14.06
CA ALA A 13 -17.77 7.97 13.29
C ALA A 13 -17.68 6.63 12.54
N GLN A 14 -16.48 6.23 12.11
CA GLN A 14 -16.27 5.07 11.24
C GLN A 14 -16.12 3.73 11.98
N ASP A 15 -16.37 3.68 13.30
CA ASP A 15 -16.37 2.46 14.11
C ASP A 15 -15.10 1.60 13.89
N PHE A 16 -13.95 2.27 13.96
CA PHE A 16 -12.64 1.62 13.92
C PHE A 16 -12.36 0.89 15.23
N PRO A 17 -11.60 -0.23 15.19
CA PRO A 17 -11.14 -0.88 16.40
C PRO A 17 -10.42 0.11 17.34
N PRO A 18 -10.66 0.06 18.66
CA PRO A 18 -10.04 0.99 19.61
C PRO A 18 -8.51 1.02 19.50
N HIS A 19 -7.89 -0.15 19.33
CA HIS A 19 -6.43 -0.24 19.17
C HIS A 19 -5.93 0.48 17.92
N TRP A 20 -6.72 0.57 16.84
CA TRP A 20 -6.34 1.36 15.66
C TRP A 20 -6.38 2.85 15.97
N VAL A 21 -7.44 3.31 16.64
CA VAL A 21 -7.59 4.73 17.00
C VAL A 21 -6.46 5.20 17.92
N ASP A 22 -6.01 4.34 18.84
CA ASP A 22 -4.90 4.63 19.74
C ASP A 22 -3.55 4.78 19.01
N HIS A 23 -3.37 4.07 17.89
CA HIS A 23 -2.17 4.15 17.04
C HIS A 23 -2.31 5.16 15.89
N ALA A 24 -3.44 5.88 15.79
CA ALA A 24 -3.66 6.87 14.75
C ALA A 24 -2.79 8.12 14.98
N ILE A 25 -2.45 8.82 13.88
CA ILE A 25 -1.61 10.02 13.94
C ILE A 25 -2.22 11.06 14.91
N PRO A 26 -1.51 11.48 15.98
CA PRO A 26 -1.98 12.43 16.96
C PRO A 26 -1.88 13.87 16.42
N TYR A 27 -2.63 14.18 15.35
CA TYR A 27 -2.54 15.41 14.59
C TYR A 27 -2.65 16.69 15.44
N SER A 28 -3.47 16.67 16.50
CA SER A 28 -3.62 17.79 17.42
C SER A 28 -2.37 18.03 18.29
N GLN A 29 -1.68 16.97 18.69
CA GLN A 29 -0.45 17.05 19.49
C GLN A 29 0.70 17.56 18.62
N LEU A 30 0.88 16.98 17.43
CA LEU A 30 1.82 17.46 16.42
C LEU A 30 1.63 18.94 16.08
N LYS A 31 0.37 19.38 15.94
CA LYS A 31 0.07 20.81 15.71
C LYS A 31 0.46 21.70 16.89
N LYS A 32 0.38 21.21 18.13
CA LYS A 32 0.84 21.96 19.32
C LYS A 32 2.36 22.03 19.34
N CYS A 33 3.05 20.92 19.07
CA CYS A 33 4.51 20.90 18.99
C CYS A 33 5.02 21.84 17.90
N LEU A 34 4.41 21.83 16.71
CA LEU A 34 4.72 22.76 15.62
C LEU A 34 4.57 24.24 15.99
N LYS A 35 3.66 24.60 16.91
CA LYS A 35 3.60 25.99 17.41
C LYS A 35 4.84 26.35 18.25
N LYS A 36 5.38 25.39 19.00
CA LYS A 36 6.62 25.58 19.75
C LYS A 36 7.81 25.73 18.81
N VAL A 37 7.92 24.89 17.77
CA VAL A 37 8.95 25.00 16.70
C VAL A 37 8.93 26.39 16.06
N ALA A 38 7.76 26.85 15.62
CA ALA A 38 7.64 28.15 14.99
C ALA A 38 8.04 29.32 15.93
N ARG A 39 7.78 29.17 17.24
CA ARG A 39 8.18 30.16 18.25
C ARG A 39 9.69 30.11 18.51
N GLU A 40 10.29 28.92 18.61
CA GLU A 40 11.73 28.73 18.76
C GLU A 40 12.50 29.37 17.60
N LEU A 41 12.08 29.11 16.36
CA LEU A 41 12.64 29.75 15.18
C LEU A 41 12.49 31.28 15.24
N HIS A 42 11.31 31.79 15.61
CA HIS A 42 11.09 33.24 15.72
C HIS A 42 11.93 33.90 16.83
N GLU A 43 12.10 33.24 17.99
CA GLU A 43 12.94 33.72 19.09
C GLU A 43 14.41 33.87 18.64
N LEU A 44 14.88 32.92 17.82
CA LEU A 44 16.20 32.96 17.17
C LEU A 44 16.31 34.01 16.06
N GLY A 45 15.21 34.65 15.62
CA GLY A 45 15.20 35.59 14.49
C GLY A 45 15.09 34.92 13.13
N LEU A 46 14.68 33.65 13.09
CA LEU A 46 14.44 32.86 11.88
C LEU A 46 12.94 32.80 11.58
N ASP A 47 12.34 33.92 11.21
CA ASP A 47 10.96 33.91 10.70
C ASP A 47 10.90 33.24 9.29
N PRO A 48 9.69 32.88 8.80
CA PRO A 48 9.54 32.16 7.53
C PRO A 48 10.07 32.91 6.31
N GLU A 49 10.04 34.25 6.30
CA GLU A 49 10.56 35.07 5.21
C GLU A 49 12.10 35.04 5.24
N THR A 50 12.69 35.25 6.41
CA THR A 50 14.14 35.14 6.64
C THR A 50 14.67 33.74 6.29
N LEU A 51 13.94 32.68 6.65
CA LEU A 51 14.31 31.30 6.31
C LEU A 51 14.28 31.05 4.80
N ARG A 52 13.30 31.60 4.06
CA ARG A 52 13.26 31.47 2.58
C ARG A 52 14.44 32.15 1.91
N GLU A 53 14.86 33.31 2.41
CA GLU A 53 16.01 34.04 1.90
C GLU A 53 17.31 33.28 2.15
N LEU A 54 17.52 32.84 3.40
CA LEU A 54 18.79 32.22 3.82
C LEU A 54 18.95 30.76 3.39
N LEU A 55 17.87 30.04 3.09
CA LEU A 55 17.91 28.66 2.56
C LEU A 55 18.04 28.61 1.03
N ASN A 56 18.00 29.76 0.33
CA ASN A 56 18.10 29.80 -1.13
C ASN A 56 19.55 29.52 -1.59
N PRO A 57 19.81 28.42 -2.33
CA PRO A 57 21.15 28.06 -2.77
C PRO A 57 21.75 29.04 -3.80
N ASP A 58 20.92 29.84 -4.48
CA ASP A 58 21.37 30.78 -5.51
C ASP A 58 21.72 32.17 -4.96
N ALA A 59 21.53 32.39 -3.66
CA ALA A 59 21.90 33.65 -3.03
C ALA A 59 23.43 33.71 -2.85
N THR A 60 24.08 34.70 -3.45
CA THR A 60 25.49 35.11 -3.17
C THR A 60 25.66 35.72 -1.76
N SER A 61 24.84 35.29 -0.80
CA SER A 61 24.86 35.77 0.57
C SER A 61 26.08 35.18 1.30
N PRO A 62 26.81 35.99 2.10
CA PRO A 62 27.95 35.51 2.91
C PRO A 62 27.52 34.53 4.02
N VAL A 63 26.21 34.40 4.26
CA VAL A 63 25.60 33.48 5.21
C VAL A 63 24.54 32.64 4.49
N ALA A 64 24.70 31.32 4.53
CA ALA A 64 23.74 30.36 3.99
C ALA A 64 23.27 29.39 5.08
N LEU A 65 21.97 29.11 5.11
CA LEU A 65 21.40 28.06 5.96
C LEU A 65 21.28 26.76 5.18
N LYS A 66 21.47 25.65 5.90
CA LYS A 66 21.20 24.32 5.38
C LYS A 66 20.41 23.52 6.41
N TYR A 67 19.28 23.00 5.97
CA TYR A 67 18.45 22.11 6.77
C TYR A 67 18.46 20.70 6.19
N LYS A 68 18.78 19.72 7.05
CA LYS A 68 18.80 18.30 6.72
C LYS A 68 17.99 17.52 7.74
N LEU A 69 17.22 16.56 7.27
CA LEU A 69 16.79 15.42 8.07
C LEU A 69 17.78 14.31 7.74
N ASN A 70 18.70 14.03 8.65
CA ASN A 70 19.70 12.99 8.40
C ASN A 70 19.01 11.61 8.42
N ASP A 71 19.41 10.75 7.49
CA ASP A 71 19.03 9.34 7.37
C ASP A 71 20.02 8.41 8.07
N GLY A 72 20.75 8.93 9.08
CA GLY A 72 21.92 8.26 9.66
C GLY A 72 21.67 6.78 9.95
N THR A 73 22.73 5.98 10.00
CA THR A 73 22.68 4.53 10.24
C THR A 73 21.91 4.09 11.51
N ASP A 74 21.53 5.05 12.36
CA ASP A 74 20.58 4.91 13.47
C ASP A 74 19.15 5.21 12.99
N SER A 75 18.20 4.36 13.37
CA SER A 75 16.77 4.43 13.01
C SER A 75 16.02 5.70 13.44
N HIS A 76 16.69 6.75 13.91
CA HIS A 76 16.09 7.99 14.42
C HIS A 76 16.34 9.18 13.48
N LEU A 77 15.24 9.81 13.05
CA LEU A 77 15.24 11.07 12.31
C LEU A 77 15.81 12.18 13.19
N ARG A 78 17.01 12.66 12.83
CA ARG A 78 17.62 13.82 13.50
C ARG A 78 17.61 15.03 12.56
N PRO A 79 16.68 15.97 12.77
CA PRO A 79 16.72 17.23 12.03
C PRO A 79 17.94 18.04 12.47
N LYS A 80 18.57 18.70 11.51
CA LYS A 80 19.78 19.49 11.72
C LYS A 80 19.73 20.77 10.89
N LEU A 81 19.73 21.90 11.58
CA LEU A 81 19.90 23.22 10.99
C LEU A 81 21.35 23.67 11.17
N THR A 82 22.03 23.98 10.07
CA THR A 82 23.41 24.50 10.09
C THR A 82 23.49 25.84 9.39
N VAL A 83 24.25 26.76 9.96
CA VAL A 83 24.65 28.04 9.36
C VAL A 83 26.04 27.88 8.77
N GLN A 84 26.23 28.27 7.52
CA GLN A 84 27.54 28.37 6.88
C GLN A 84 27.91 29.85 6.79
N VAL A 85 29.00 30.24 7.44
CA VAL A 85 29.50 31.63 7.43
C VAL A 85 30.82 31.67 6.68
N HIS A 86 30.92 32.55 5.69
CA HIS A 86 32.12 32.74 4.88
C HIS A 86 33.14 33.64 5.60
N LEU A 87 34.37 33.14 5.80
CA LEU A 87 35.47 33.86 6.48
C LEU A 87 36.59 34.23 5.47
N GLN A 88 37.12 35.45 5.56
CA GLN A 88 38.46 35.83 5.03
C GLN A 88 39.34 36.16 6.22
N ASP A 89 40.55 35.60 6.26
CA ASP A 89 41.58 35.98 7.23
C ASP A 89 41.15 35.93 8.72
N GLY A 90 40.28 34.97 9.07
CA GLY A 90 39.79 34.79 10.44
C GLY A 90 38.72 35.81 10.87
N VAL A 91 38.25 36.65 9.95
CA VAL A 91 37.17 37.62 10.16
C VAL A 91 36.01 37.28 9.21
N PRO A 92 34.76 37.20 9.68
CA PRO A 92 33.61 36.97 8.80
C PRO A 92 33.53 38.07 7.75
N ILE A 93 33.54 37.67 6.46
CA ILE A 93 33.41 38.61 5.34
C ILE A 93 32.04 39.22 5.43
N ASP A 94 32.04 40.49 5.85
CA ASP A 94 30.91 41.39 5.89
C ASP A 94 29.53 40.74 6.07
N ALA A 95 29.33 40.03 7.20
CA ALA A 95 28.02 39.57 7.65
C ALA A 95 27.07 40.74 8.02
N SER A 96 27.43 41.98 7.69
CA SER A 96 26.66 43.19 8.00
C SER A 96 25.63 43.60 6.94
N LEU A 97 25.59 42.94 5.78
CA LEU A 97 24.90 43.45 4.60
C LEU A 97 23.49 42.91 4.31
N ALA A 98 22.86 42.20 5.24
CA ALA A 98 21.40 42.04 5.25
C ALA A 98 20.87 42.39 6.66
N PRO A 99 19.86 43.29 6.80
CA PRO A 99 19.31 43.68 8.11
C PRO A 99 18.93 42.48 8.99
N ASN A 100 18.54 41.37 8.36
CA ASN A 100 17.98 40.18 8.97
C ASN A 100 19.07 39.25 9.57
N SER A 101 20.32 39.33 9.08
CA SER A 101 21.40 38.40 9.43
C SER A 101 22.15 38.79 10.71
N ARG A 102 22.27 40.09 11.03
CA ARG A 102 22.99 40.56 12.23
C ARG A 102 22.26 40.21 13.52
N ASP A 103 20.94 40.40 13.56
CA ASP A 103 20.12 40.07 14.74
C ASP A 103 20.12 38.57 14.99
N PHE A 104 20.04 37.76 13.93
CA PHE A 104 20.16 36.31 13.99
C PHE A 104 21.53 35.86 14.53
N LEU A 105 22.64 36.33 13.96
CA LEU A 105 23.98 35.96 14.40
C LEU A 105 24.28 36.43 15.83
N ASN A 106 23.83 37.64 16.22
CA ASN A 106 23.95 38.12 17.59
C ASN A 106 23.16 37.25 18.57
N LYS A 107 21.91 36.90 18.24
CA LYS A 107 21.09 36.01 19.08
C LYS A 107 21.67 34.61 19.17
N ILE A 108 22.23 34.07 18.09
CA ILE A 108 22.95 32.79 18.12
C ILE A 108 24.19 32.88 19.00
N ALA A 109 25.00 33.92 18.86
CA ALA A 109 26.20 34.10 19.68
C ALA A 109 25.86 34.20 21.18
N ILE A 110 24.78 34.91 21.53
CA ILE A 110 24.30 35.02 22.91
C ILE A 110 23.81 33.65 23.43
N ASN A 111 22.99 32.92 22.66
CA ASN A 111 22.44 31.63 23.10
C ASN A 111 23.49 30.49 23.13
N LEU A 112 24.46 30.50 22.21
CA LEU A 112 25.59 29.55 22.24
C LEU A 112 26.53 29.81 23.42
N SER A 113 26.71 31.08 23.83
CA SER A 113 27.56 31.44 24.98
C SER A 113 27.00 30.98 26.34
N GLN A 114 25.68 30.73 26.43
CA GLN A 114 25.01 30.28 27.65
C GLN A 114 25.05 28.76 27.83
N ASN A 115 25.29 27.98 26.78
CA ASN A 115 25.41 26.52 26.83
C ASN A 115 26.86 26.08 26.66
N GLN A 116 27.68 26.31 27.70
CA GLN A 116 29.03 25.77 27.77
C GLN A 116 28.98 24.25 27.95
N TRP A 117 29.44 23.50 26.94
CA TRP A 117 29.76 22.09 27.09
C TRP A 117 31.15 21.94 27.73
N PRO A 118 31.31 21.09 28.76
CA PRO A 118 32.62 20.82 29.34
C PRO A 118 33.45 19.99 28.37
N HIS A 119 34.63 20.52 28.04
CA HIS A 119 35.69 19.76 27.41
C HIS A 119 36.07 18.55 28.29
N THR A 120 36.21 17.43 27.62
CA THR A 120 36.67 16.13 28.09
C THR A 120 38.06 16.21 28.72
N GLY A 121 38.20 15.65 29.93
CA GLY A 121 39.48 15.49 30.62
C GLY A 121 39.40 14.62 31.88
N HIS A 122 39.72 13.33 31.70
CA HIS A 122 40.26 12.36 32.67
C HIS A 122 39.39 11.64 33.74
N ALA A 123 39.41 10.31 33.60
CA ALA A 123 39.82 9.28 34.57
C ALA A 123 38.79 8.66 35.56
N ALA A 124 38.30 7.47 35.16
CA ALA A 124 38.28 6.18 35.88
C ALA A 124 37.95 6.08 37.40
N GLN A 125 36.73 5.54 37.67
CA GLN A 125 36.36 4.37 38.52
C GLN A 125 36.77 4.29 40.02
N PRO A 126 36.20 3.38 40.85
CA PRO A 126 35.00 2.50 40.73
C PRO A 126 34.12 2.45 42.04
N GLN A 127 33.23 1.45 42.13
CA GLN A 127 32.47 0.90 43.30
C GLN A 127 30.97 1.23 43.33
N SER A 128 30.03 0.37 43.74
CA SER A 128 29.99 -1.07 44.10
C SER A 128 28.51 -1.45 44.31
N SER A 129 28.16 -2.70 43.97
CA SER A 129 27.12 -3.58 44.55
C SER A 129 26.07 -3.02 45.52
N ASN A 130 24.79 -3.32 45.27
CA ASN A 130 24.04 -4.27 46.10
C ASN A 130 22.73 -4.75 45.46
N SER A 131 22.36 -5.94 45.90
CA SER A 131 21.45 -6.92 45.30
C SER A 131 20.09 -6.99 46.03
N VAL A 132 19.27 -7.98 45.64
CA VAL A 132 18.04 -8.55 46.26
C VAL A 132 16.72 -8.03 45.64
N LYS A 133 16.11 -8.76 44.69
CA LYS A 133 15.16 -9.91 44.79
C LYS A 133 13.80 -9.55 45.42
N ASP A 134 12.69 -9.78 44.73
CA ASP A 134 11.90 -11.02 44.84
C ASP A 134 10.68 -11.07 43.91
N ALA A 135 10.21 -12.30 43.70
CA ALA A 135 9.26 -12.78 42.71
C ALA A 135 7.77 -12.56 43.06
N ALA A 136 6.90 -12.59 42.04
CA ALA A 136 5.84 -13.58 41.86
C ALA A 136 4.75 -13.11 40.87
N SER A 137 4.37 -14.02 39.97
CA SER A 137 3.14 -14.09 39.18
C SER A 137 2.57 -15.50 39.43
N PRO A 138 1.37 -15.92 38.96
CA PRO A 138 0.36 -15.20 38.17
C PRO A 138 -1.07 -15.41 38.71
N ASP A 139 -2.08 -14.79 38.10
CA ASP A 139 -3.44 -15.34 38.18
C ASP A 139 -4.25 -15.19 36.89
N THR A 140 -5.02 -16.25 36.65
CA THR A 140 -5.73 -16.64 35.43
C THR A 140 -7.18 -16.14 35.47
N VAL A 141 -7.71 -15.57 34.38
CA VAL A 141 -9.18 -15.43 34.21
C VAL A 141 -9.60 -15.77 32.79
N ALA A 142 -10.68 -16.55 32.73
CA ALA A 142 -11.18 -17.37 31.65
C ALA A 142 -11.87 -16.62 30.51
N ARG A 143 -11.86 -17.28 29.35
CA ARG A 143 -12.50 -16.93 28.07
C ARG A 143 -13.91 -17.52 28.02
N THR A 144 -14.93 -16.69 27.85
CA THR A 144 -16.30 -17.14 27.55
C THR A 144 -16.62 -16.88 26.08
N THR A 145 -16.77 -17.96 25.32
CA THR A 145 -17.23 -17.97 23.93
C THR A 145 -18.75 -18.03 23.90
N VAL A 146 -19.40 -17.02 23.31
CA VAL A 146 -20.83 -17.04 22.95
C VAL A 146 -20.94 -16.77 21.45
N VAL A 147 -21.50 -17.72 20.71
CA VAL A 147 -21.79 -17.66 19.27
C VAL A 147 -23.20 -17.08 19.08
N PRO A 148 -23.42 -16.03 18.26
CA PRO A 148 -24.78 -15.59 17.93
C PRO A 148 -25.34 -16.28 16.66
N SER A 149 -26.66 -16.53 16.70
CA SER A 149 -27.53 -17.17 15.71
C SER A 149 -27.64 -16.43 14.36
N ALA A 150 -27.98 -17.19 13.31
CA ALA A 150 -28.02 -16.84 11.88
C ALA A 150 -29.06 -15.76 11.48
N GLU A 151 -29.97 -15.35 12.37
CA GLU A 151 -30.93 -14.26 12.10
C GLU A 151 -30.32 -12.86 12.28
N LYS A 152 -29.11 -12.74 12.82
CA LYS A 152 -28.36 -11.47 12.94
C LYS A 152 -27.53 -11.10 11.69
N ILE A 153 -27.44 -11.98 10.70
CA ILE A 153 -26.47 -11.87 9.60
C ILE A 153 -26.92 -10.84 8.55
N ASP A 154 -28.20 -10.75 8.21
CA ASP A 154 -28.71 -9.73 7.26
C ASP A 154 -28.67 -8.32 7.90
N ALA A 155 -29.04 -8.20 9.18
CA ALA A 155 -29.09 -6.92 9.87
C ALA A 155 -27.70 -6.31 10.16
N LEU A 156 -26.64 -7.12 10.30
CA LEU A 156 -25.28 -6.62 10.56
C LEU A 156 -24.58 -6.13 9.27
N ALA A 157 -24.88 -6.74 8.13
CA ALA A 157 -24.35 -6.31 6.82
C ALA A 157 -25.02 -5.00 6.36
N ASP A 158 -26.33 -4.88 6.55
CA ASP A 158 -27.08 -3.66 6.26
C ASP A 158 -26.72 -2.53 7.24
N GLN A 159 -26.55 -2.82 8.54
CA GLN A 159 -26.14 -1.82 9.54
C GLN A 159 -24.69 -1.34 9.36
N ALA A 160 -23.79 -2.19 8.87
CA ALA A 160 -22.43 -1.79 8.51
C ALA A 160 -22.44 -0.88 7.26
N ASN A 161 -23.22 -1.22 6.23
CA ASN A 161 -23.34 -0.42 5.00
C ASN A 161 -24.09 0.91 5.21
N GLU A 162 -25.14 0.95 6.02
CA GLU A 162 -25.95 2.15 6.28
C GLU A 162 -25.22 3.16 7.18
N LYS A 163 -24.40 2.70 8.14
CA LYS A 163 -23.52 3.58 8.94
C LYS A 163 -22.33 4.13 8.16
N LEU A 164 -21.86 3.44 7.13
CA LEU A 164 -20.78 3.89 6.23
C LEU A 164 -21.25 4.93 5.19
N ALA A 165 -22.55 5.10 4.98
CA ALA A 165 -23.11 6.00 3.96
C ALA A 165 -23.41 7.45 4.43
N ILE A 166 -23.45 7.74 5.74
CA ILE A 166 -24.05 8.99 6.26
C ILE A 166 -23.13 10.24 6.22
N THR A 167 -21.85 10.18 5.83
CA THR A 167 -20.95 11.37 5.94
C THR A 167 -20.33 11.88 4.63
N LEU A 168 -20.92 11.61 3.47
CA LEU A 168 -20.42 12.12 2.17
C LEU A 168 -21.35 13.12 1.47
N ALA A 169 -22.38 13.63 2.14
CA ALA A 169 -23.27 14.66 1.58
C ALA A 169 -22.98 16.04 2.21
N ASP A 170 -21.79 16.61 1.95
CA ASP A 170 -21.61 18.07 1.79
C ASP A 170 -20.16 18.41 1.44
N GLU A 171 -19.87 18.51 0.14
CA GLU A 171 -19.06 19.60 -0.41
C GLU A 171 -19.28 19.64 -1.93
N LYS A 172 -20.09 20.61 -2.37
CA LYS A 172 -20.25 20.96 -3.78
C LYS A 172 -18.91 21.40 -4.36
N VAL A 173 -18.53 20.76 -5.45
CA VAL A 173 -17.48 21.16 -6.36
C VAL A 173 -17.81 22.55 -6.91
N SER A 174 -16.82 23.45 -6.87
CA SER A 174 -16.79 24.64 -7.71
C SER A 174 -15.58 24.49 -8.62
N ASP A 175 -15.85 24.33 -9.91
CA ASP A 175 -14.90 24.35 -11.00
C ASP A 175 -14.25 25.73 -11.12
N VAL A 176 -12.93 25.74 -11.29
CA VAL A 176 -12.23 26.81 -12.02
C VAL A 176 -11.18 26.13 -12.89
N GLU A 177 -11.44 26.14 -14.20
CA GLU A 177 -10.46 25.95 -15.26
C GLU A 177 -9.34 27.00 -15.14
N GLU A 178 -8.09 26.59 -15.29
CA GLU A 178 -7.07 27.52 -15.76
C GLU A 178 -6.17 26.82 -16.79
N THR A 179 -6.27 27.37 -18.00
CA THR A 179 -5.63 27.02 -19.26
C THR A 179 -4.12 27.21 -19.21
N VAL A 180 -3.35 26.21 -19.64
CA VAL A 180 -1.92 26.33 -19.93
C VAL A 180 -1.75 26.48 -21.44
N THR A 181 -1.20 27.61 -21.87
CA THR A 181 -0.74 27.84 -23.25
C THR A 181 0.72 27.44 -23.41
N ASP A 182 0.98 26.62 -24.42
CA ASP A 182 2.28 26.23 -24.96
C ASP A 182 3.10 27.41 -25.49
N THR A 183 4.43 27.33 -25.38
CA THR A 183 5.34 27.72 -26.48
C THR A 183 6.67 26.94 -26.40
N GLU A 184 6.80 25.96 -27.31
CA GLU A 184 7.91 25.60 -28.21
C GLU A 184 9.38 25.58 -27.70
N GLN A 185 10.02 24.40 -27.70
CA GLN A 185 10.93 23.83 -28.74
C GLN A 185 12.42 24.17 -28.52
N HIS A 186 13.27 23.14 -28.30
CA HIS A 186 14.13 22.59 -29.37
C HIS A 186 15.06 21.46 -28.88
N ASN A 187 15.07 20.39 -29.67
CA ASN A 187 16.02 19.28 -29.69
C ASN A 187 17.48 19.73 -29.86
N ALA A 188 18.43 18.97 -29.30
CA ALA A 188 19.49 18.30 -30.08
C ALA A 188 20.33 17.32 -29.23
N THR A 189 20.34 16.08 -29.69
CA THR A 189 21.25 14.97 -29.42
C THR A 189 22.68 15.28 -29.91
N VAL A 190 23.75 14.76 -29.29
CA VAL A 190 24.90 14.06 -29.94
C VAL A 190 25.74 13.30 -28.88
N ALA A 191 26.29 12.17 -29.34
CA ALA A 191 26.94 11.07 -28.64
C ALA A 191 28.40 11.28 -28.16
N ASN A 192 28.73 10.56 -27.09
CA ASN A 192 29.84 9.60 -26.88
C ASN A 192 31.25 9.88 -27.46
N LEU A 193 32.29 9.82 -26.60
CA LEU A 193 33.56 9.10 -26.86
C LEU A 193 34.45 9.01 -25.59
N LYS A 194 35.12 7.87 -25.47
CA LYS A 194 36.05 7.46 -24.40
C LYS A 194 37.53 7.68 -24.81
N ASN A 195 38.39 7.62 -23.79
CA ASN A 195 39.80 7.14 -23.73
C ASN A 195 40.96 8.16 -23.66
N ALA A 196 41.57 8.19 -22.45
CA ALA A 196 42.91 7.69 -22.08
C ALA A 196 44.23 8.39 -22.52
N SER A 197 45.06 8.57 -21.47
CA SER A 197 46.53 8.43 -21.32
C SER A 197 47.51 9.59 -21.58
N ASP A 198 48.40 9.71 -20.59
CA ASP A 198 49.83 10.08 -20.57
C ASP A 198 50.34 11.53 -20.38
N GLU A 199 50.87 11.71 -19.15
CA GLU A 199 52.28 12.01 -18.79
C GLU A 199 52.91 13.42 -18.96
N THR A 200 53.27 13.96 -17.78
CA THR A 200 54.52 14.67 -17.39
C THR A 200 54.71 16.19 -17.49
N THR A 201 55.11 16.73 -16.32
CA THR A 201 56.07 17.82 -16.01
C THR A 201 55.62 19.31 -15.98
N SER A 202 55.49 19.79 -14.74
CA SER A 202 56.01 21.05 -14.14
C SER A 202 55.98 22.37 -14.91
N THR A 203 55.30 23.39 -14.35
CA THR A 203 55.82 24.75 -14.00
C THR A 203 54.72 25.51 -13.21
N SER A 204 55.08 26.24 -12.16
CA SER A 204 54.19 27.01 -11.26
C SER A 204 53.92 28.46 -11.74
N PRO A 205 53.22 29.33 -10.98
CA PRO A 205 51.78 29.66 -11.06
C PRO A 205 51.49 31.05 -11.66
N PRO A 206 50.20 31.45 -11.80
CA PRO A 206 49.80 32.67 -11.08
C PRO A 206 48.40 32.60 -10.45
N THR A 207 48.37 32.99 -9.17
CA THR A 207 47.37 33.82 -8.47
C THR A 207 45.87 33.47 -8.54
N ASP A 208 45.39 33.14 -7.34
CA ASP A 208 44.18 33.68 -6.70
C ASP A 208 42.84 33.02 -7.04
N VAL A 209 42.66 31.80 -6.53
CA VAL A 209 41.34 31.32 -6.13
C VAL A 209 41.32 31.35 -4.61
N THR A 210 40.76 32.43 -4.08
CA THR A 210 40.50 32.60 -2.65
C THR A 210 39.62 31.45 -2.21
N THR A 211 40.22 30.44 -1.59
CA THR A 211 39.52 29.27 -1.08
C THR A 211 38.86 29.71 0.22
N GLY A 212 37.67 30.29 0.10
CA GLY A 212 36.88 30.77 1.23
C GLY A 212 36.72 29.68 2.27
N ILE A 213 37.18 29.94 3.49
CA ILE A 213 36.99 29.04 4.62
C ILE A 213 35.58 29.27 5.14
N TYR A 214 34.73 28.25 5.10
CA TYR A 214 33.38 28.30 5.69
C TYR A 214 33.41 27.69 7.09
N GLU A 215 32.93 28.42 8.08
CA GLU A 215 32.64 27.87 9.40
C GLU A 215 31.19 27.38 9.45
N ILE A 216 30.99 26.14 9.93
CA ILE A 216 29.66 25.52 10.03
C ILE A 216 29.24 25.54 11.50
N ILE A 217 28.20 26.30 11.81
CA ILE A 217 27.62 26.40 13.14
C ILE A 217 26.31 25.62 13.16
N GLU A 218 26.16 24.69 14.11
CA GLU A 218 24.91 23.96 14.33
C GLU A 218 23.96 24.77 15.21
N VAL A 219 22.71 24.92 14.77
CA VAL A 219 21.66 25.59 15.53
C VAL A 219 20.82 24.53 16.22
N PRO A 220 20.87 24.42 17.56
CA PRO A 220 20.06 23.44 18.28
C PRO A 220 18.60 23.86 18.26
N LEU A 221 17.76 23.07 17.57
CA LEU A 221 16.30 23.22 17.57
C LEU A 221 15.69 22.08 18.39
N THR A 222 15.33 22.37 19.63
CA THR A 222 14.84 21.38 20.59
C THR A 222 13.46 20.89 20.21
N PHE A 223 12.55 21.80 19.88
CA PHE A 223 11.16 21.44 19.56
C PHE A 223 11.04 20.84 18.18
N ASP A 224 11.96 21.15 17.28
CA ASP A 224 12.05 20.55 15.96
C ASP A 224 12.41 19.06 16.07
N ALA A 225 13.40 18.72 16.89
CA ALA A 225 13.72 17.35 17.24
C ALA A 225 12.52 16.63 17.89
N GLU A 226 11.87 17.24 18.89
CA GLU A 226 10.66 16.69 19.55
C GLU A 226 9.55 16.40 18.52
N PHE A 227 9.35 17.29 17.55
CA PHE A 227 8.32 17.11 16.51
C PHE A 227 8.58 15.89 15.63
N PHE A 228 9.81 15.72 15.15
CA PHE A 228 10.15 14.60 14.25
C PHE A 228 10.32 13.28 14.99
N GLU A 229 10.77 13.28 16.24
CA GLU A 229 10.78 12.09 17.09
C GLU A 229 9.36 11.56 17.32
N MET A 230 8.42 12.44 17.68
CA MET A 230 7.01 12.07 17.85
C MET A 230 6.41 11.56 16.53
N LEU A 231 6.58 12.30 15.43
CA LEU A 231 6.03 11.90 14.14
C LEU A 231 6.61 10.56 13.65
N GLN A 232 7.91 10.32 13.86
CA GLN A 232 8.54 9.06 13.49
C GLN A 232 8.02 7.90 14.36
N SER A 233 7.89 8.11 15.67
CA SER A 233 7.33 7.10 16.56
C SER A 233 5.89 6.75 16.17
N ASP A 234 5.05 7.74 15.89
CA ASP A 234 3.66 7.54 15.46
C ASP A 234 3.58 6.75 14.15
N VAL A 235 4.50 7.03 13.23
CA VAL A 235 4.61 6.32 11.96
C VAL A 235 5.05 4.86 12.15
N ASN A 236 6.05 4.61 12.99
CA ASN A 236 6.53 3.26 13.27
C ASN A 236 5.43 2.41 13.95
N HIS A 237 4.63 3.02 14.82
CA HIS A 237 3.45 2.39 15.41
C HIS A 237 2.40 2.00 14.36
N LEU A 238 2.15 2.84 13.36
CA LEU A 238 1.28 2.49 12.24
C LEU A 238 1.82 1.35 11.39
N GLU A 239 3.13 1.29 11.14
CA GLU A 239 3.76 0.18 10.41
C GLU A 239 3.65 -1.14 11.18
N ALA A 240 3.87 -1.11 12.49
CA ALA A 240 3.71 -2.28 13.35
C ALA A 240 2.26 -2.79 13.35
N LEU A 241 1.29 -1.88 13.49
CA LEU A 241 -0.13 -2.21 13.39
C LEU A 241 -0.48 -2.82 12.03
N GLN A 242 0.00 -2.21 10.95
CA GLN A 242 -0.21 -2.71 9.59
C GLN A 242 0.31 -4.14 9.40
N THR A 243 1.51 -4.43 9.91
CA THR A 243 2.12 -5.76 9.86
C THR A 243 1.31 -6.80 10.64
N GLU A 244 0.79 -6.42 11.81
CA GLU A 244 -0.06 -7.30 12.63
C GLU A 244 -1.40 -7.60 11.95
N GLU A 245 -2.05 -6.58 11.38
CA GLU A 245 -3.32 -6.73 10.67
C GLU A 245 -3.16 -7.56 9.39
N GLU A 246 -2.10 -7.34 8.60
CA GLU A 246 -1.80 -8.13 7.41
C GLU A 246 -1.61 -9.62 7.76
N LYS A 247 -0.85 -9.91 8.82
CA LYS A 247 -0.64 -11.27 9.32
C LYS A 247 -1.94 -11.92 9.77
N THR A 248 -2.77 -11.18 10.50
CA THR A 248 -4.06 -11.66 10.99
C THR A 248 -4.99 -12.00 9.83
N MET A 249 -5.18 -11.07 8.89
CA MET A 249 -5.99 -11.27 7.68
C MET A 249 -5.49 -12.44 6.84
N THR A 250 -4.17 -12.54 6.63
CA THR A 250 -3.56 -13.65 5.87
C THR A 250 -3.89 -15.00 6.51
N SER A 251 -3.79 -15.10 7.84
CA SER A 251 -4.11 -16.33 8.56
C SER A 251 -5.60 -16.70 8.44
N GLU A 252 -6.48 -15.71 8.48
CA GLU A 252 -7.92 -15.89 8.33
C GLU A 252 -8.30 -16.32 6.90
N ILE A 253 -7.65 -15.75 5.88
CA ILE A 253 -7.82 -16.13 4.48
C ILE A 253 -7.41 -17.58 4.26
N VAL A 254 -6.27 -18.02 4.81
CA VAL A 254 -5.82 -19.42 4.71
C VAL A 254 -6.82 -20.36 5.38
N ALA A 255 -7.35 -19.99 6.56
CA ALA A 255 -8.36 -20.78 7.25
C ALA A 255 -9.67 -20.86 6.44
N LEU A 256 -10.12 -19.72 5.90
CA LEU A 256 -11.30 -19.67 5.04
C LEU A 256 -11.11 -20.50 3.76
N GLY A 257 -9.93 -20.47 3.14
CA GLY A 257 -9.61 -21.28 1.96
C GLY A 257 -9.78 -22.77 2.20
N LYS A 258 -9.36 -23.26 3.38
CA LYS A 258 -9.59 -24.65 3.78
C LYS A 258 -11.07 -24.97 3.95
N GLU A 259 -11.87 -24.07 4.52
CA GLU A 259 -13.32 -24.25 4.66
C GLU A 259 -14.01 -24.29 3.30
N VAL A 260 -13.68 -23.34 2.42
CA VAL A 260 -14.18 -23.27 1.05
C VAL A 260 -13.82 -24.54 0.29
N GLU A 261 -12.57 -25.01 0.40
CA GLU A 261 -12.12 -26.26 -0.25
C GLU A 261 -13.00 -27.46 0.16
N GLN A 262 -13.40 -27.57 1.44
CA GLN A 262 -14.25 -28.67 1.90
C GLN A 262 -15.66 -28.64 1.30
N VAL A 263 -16.26 -27.45 1.16
CA VAL A 263 -17.64 -27.31 0.66
C VAL A 263 -17.74 -27.37 -0.86
N VAL A 264 -16.65 -27.10 -1.59
CA VAL A 264 -16.61 -27.22 -3.05
C VAL A 264 -16.18 -28.59 -3.55
N LYS A 265 -15.50 -29.41 -2.73
CA LYS A 265 -14.96 -30.71 -3.16
C LYS A 265 -16.06 -31.70 -3.55
N PRO A 266 -16.16 -32.13 -4.84
CA PRO A 266 -17.14 -33.13 -5.27
C PRO A 266 -16.93 -34.47 -4.57
N LYS A 267 -17.97 -34.97 -3.89
CA LYS A 267 -18.04 -36.29 -3.26
C LYS A 267 -19.20 -37.07 -3.87
N ARG A 268 -19.02 -38.37 -4.13
CA ARG A 268 -19.99 -39.21 -4.88
C ARG A 268 -21.42 -39.21 -4.31
N PHE A 269 -21.58 -39.00 -3.00
CA PHE A 269 -22.86 -39.12 -2.30
C PHE A 269 -23.23 -37.90 -1.46
N SER A 270 -22.49 -36.78 -1.60
CA SER A 270 -22.72 -35.58 -0.79
C SER A 270 -23.05 -34.38 -1.68
N LYS A 271 -23.88 -33.50 -1.15
CA LYS A 271 -24.18 -32.21 -1.78
C LYS A 271 -22.92 -31.35 -1.76
N THR A 272 -22.74 -30.57 -2.82
CA THR A 272 -21.68 -29.55 -2.89
C THR A 272 -22.25 -28.27 -3.45
N ASP A 273 -21.59 -27.16 -3.10
CA ASP A 273 -21.93 -25.82 -3.56
C ASP A 273 -20.91 -25.27 -4.57
N LEU A 274 -20.11 -26.15 -5.19
CA LEU A 274 -19.07 -25.79 -6.17
C LEU A 274 -19.54 -24.81 -7.25
N ALA A 275 -20.67 -25.09 -7.89
CA ALA A 275 -21.19 -24.23 -8.96
C ALA A 275 -21.57 -22.82 -8.47
N ARG A 276 -22.06 -22.69 -7.23
CA ARG A 276 -22.41 -21.40 -6.63
C ARG A 276 -21.15 -20.63 -6.25
N TRP A 277 -20.19 -21.31 -5.64
CA TRP A 277 -18.88 -20.71 -5.31
C TRP A 277 -18.12 -20.24 -6.56
N ARG A 278 -18.22 -20.96 -7.69
CA ARG A 278 -17.69 -20.48 -8.98
C ARG A 278 -18.30 -19.15 -9.38
N GLN A 279 -19.63 -19.07 -9.44
CA GLN A 279 -20.35 -17.85 -9.81
C GLN A 279 -20.03 -16.69 -8.86
N ILE A 280 -19.95 -16.95 -7.55
CA ILE A 280 -19.56 -15.94 -6.57
C ILE A 280 -18.13 -15.42 -6.85
N PHE A 281 -17.17 -16.30 -7.12
CA PHE A 281 -15.79 -15.86 -7.37
C PHE A 281 -15.60 -15.25 -8.76
N GLU A 282 -16.35 -15.66 -9.77
CA GLU A 282 -16.41 -14.96 -11.07
C GLU A 282 -16.89 -13.52 -10.87
N LEU A 283 -18.04 -13.33 -10.20
CA LEU A 283 -18.54 -11.99 -9.86
C LEU A 283 -17.55 -11.19 -9.00
N TYR A 284 -16.83 -11.85 -8.10
CA TYR A 284 -15.84 -11.20 -7.25
C TYR A 284 -14.64 -10.68 -8.05
N LEU A 285 -14.15 -11.47 -9.01
CA LEU A 285 -13.07 -11.07 -9.91
C LEU A 285 -13.54 -9.93 -10.82
N ASP A 286 -14.74 -10.03 -11.38
CA ASP A 286 -15.34 -8.99 -12.24
C ASP A 286 -15.60 -7.68 -11.49
N ALA A 287 -15.95 -7.75 -10.20
CA ALA A 287 -16.14 -6.57 -9.35
C ALA A 287 -14.85 -5.77 -9.17
N GLU A 288 -13.69 -6.44 -9.27
CA GLU A 288 -12.37 -5.83 -9.19
C GLU A 288 -12.23 -4.88 -7.98
N ILE A 289 -12.72 -5.29 -6.82
CA ILE A 289 -13.09 -4.39 -5.70
C ILE A 289 -11.97 -3.42 -5.29
N PHE A 290 -10.74 -3.93 -5.12
CA PHE A 290 -9.62 -3.15 -4.58
C PHE A 290 -8.63 -2.69 -5.65
N PHE A 291 -8.59 -3.33 -6.82
CA PHE A 291 -7.64 -3.05 -7.89
C PHE A 291 -8.35 -3.02 -9.23
N ALA A 292 -8.09 -2.03 -10.07
CA ALA A 292 -8.58 -2.01 -11.44
C ALA A 292 -7.54 -2.55 -12.41
N THR A 293 -7.99 -3.29 -13.43
CA THR A 293 -7.13 -3.82 -14.48
C THR A 293 -7.27 -3.09 -15.82
N HIS A 294 -8.15 -2.10 -15.92
CA HIS A 294 -8.34 -1.35 -17.17
C HIS A 294 -7.17 -0.40 -17.47
N GLU A 295 -6.91 -0.16 -18.76
CA GLU A 295 -5.76 0.63 -19.21
C GLU A 295 -5.76 2.08 -18.67
N GLN A 296 -6.94 2.69 -18.52
CA GLN A 296 -7.08 4.09 -18.13
C GLN A 296 -6.94 4.33 -16.62
N ASP A 297 -7.34 3.36 -15.79
CA ASP A 297 -7.40 3.51 -14.33
C ASP A 297 -6.74 2.36 -13.57
N HIS A 298 -5.73 1.72 -14.19
CA HIS A 298 -5.00 0.61 -13.60
C HIS A 298 -4.45 0.91 -12.20
N GLY A 299 -4.50 -0.10 -11.33
CA GLY A 299 -3.87 -0.06 -10.01
C GLY A 299 -4.86 0.04 -8.85
N GLN A 300 -4.36 0.47 -7.70
CA GLN A 300 -5.10 0.45 -6.44
C GLN A 300 -6.24 1.47 -6.45
N ARG A 301 -7.44 1.03 -6.05
CA ARG A 301 -8.59 1.91 -5.89
C ARG A 301 -8.54 2.65 -4.56
N THR A 302 -9.10 3.85 -4.57
CA THR A 302 -9.44 4.59 -3.34
C THR A 302 -10.49 3.82 -2.53
N SER A 303 -10.51 3.98 -1.21
CA SER A 303 -11.50 3.38 -0.33
C SER A 303 -12.95 3.64 -0.77
N GLN A 304 -13.25 4.84 -1.28
CA GLN A 304 -14.60 5.20 -1.76
C GLN A 304 -15.03 4.37 -2.97
N LYS A 305 -14.15 4.18 -3.96
CA LYS A 305 -14.42 3.33 -5.12
C LYS A 305 -14.55 1.87 -4.71
N ALA A 306 -13.67 1.39 -3.82
CA ALA A 306 -13.71 0.02 -3.31
C ALA A 306 -15.02 -0.28 -2.55
N LEU A 307 -15.52 0.67 -1.73
CA LEU A 307 -16.82 0.57 -1.09
C LEU A 307 -17.95 0.37 -2.11
N LYS A 308 -17.99 1.20 -3.16
CA LYS A 308 -19.01 1.09 -4.21
C LYS A 308 -18.96 -0.26 -4.93
N GLN A 309 -17.77 -0.78 -5.22
CA GLN A 309 -17.62 -2.10 -5.86
C GLN A 309 -17.99 -3.25 -4.93
N LEU A 310 -17.65 -3.15 -3.64
CA LEU A 310 -18.04 -4.15 -2.64
C LEU A 310 -19.56 -4.18 -2.44
N GLN A 311 -20.22 -3.03 -2.50
CA GLN A 311 -21.68 -2.93 -2.50
C GLN A 311 -22.27 -3.55 -3.77
N TRP A 312 -21.75 -3.19 -4.94
CA TRP A 312 -22.19 -3.77 -6.21
C TRP A 312 -22.06 -5.30 -6.20
N PHE A 313 -20.94 -5.85 -5.73
CA PHE A 313 -20.73 -7.27 -5.61
C PHE A 313 -21.79 -7.95 -4.72
N GLN A 314 -22.05 -7.40 -3.54
CA GLN A 314 -23.07 -7.91 -2.62
C GLN A 314 -24.46 -7.88 -3.26
N ASP A 315 -24.80 -6.79 -3.96
CA ASP A 315 -26.07 -6.67 -4.68
C ASP A 315 -26.21 -7.71 -5.79
N GLN A 316 -25.15 -8.00 -6.55
CA GLN A 316 -25.20 -9.03 -7.60
C GLN A 316 -25.39 -10.43 -7.01
N VAL A 317 -24.67 -10.74 -5.92
CA VAL A 317 -24.80 -12.01 -5.21
C VAL A 317 -26.22 -12.20 -4.67
N ALA A 318 -26.83 -11.13 -4.12
CA ALA A 318 -28.20 -11.14 -3.63
C ALA A 318 -29.22 -11.30 -4.76
N LYS A 319 -29.09 -10.55 -5.86
CA LYS A 319 -29.98 -10.62 -7.04
C LYS A 319 -30.02 -12.01 -7.67
N GLN A 320 -28.90 -12.73 -7.65
CA GLN A 320 -28.80 -14.09 -8.19
C GLN A 320 -29.15 -15.17 -7.16
N HIS A 321 -29.55 -14.79 -5.93
CA HIS A 321 -29.91 -15.70 -4.83
C HIS A 321 -28.82 -16.72 -4.47
N LEU A 322 -27.54 -16.44 -4.78
CA LEU A 322 -26.45 -17.43 -4.72
C LEU A 322 -26.22 -17.97 -3.31
N VAL A 323 -26.34 -17.11 -2.30
CA VAL A 323 -26.12 -17.45 -0.88
C VAL A 323 -27.34 -18.12 -0.27
N GLN A 324 -28.54 -17.68 -0.64
CA GLN A 324 -29.79 -18.23 -0.13
C GLN A 324 -29.93 -19.70 -0.55
N ASP A 325 -29.54 -19.99 -1.79
CA ASP A 325 -29.59 -21.30 -2.42
C ASP A 325 -28.46 -22.26 -2.00
N PHE A 326 -27.53 -21.85 -1.12
CA PHE A 326 -26.51 -22.75 -0.62
C PHE A 326 -27.12 -23.97 0.06
N LYS A 327 -26.63 -25.14 -0.33
CA LYS A 327 -27.08 -26.43 0.19
C LYS A 327 -26.47 -26.76 1.55
N LEU A 328 -25.26 -26.25 1.81
CA LEU A 328 -24.50 -26.50 3.03
C LEU A 328 -24.53 -25.26 3.94
N PRO A 329 -24.85 -25.41 5.24
CA PRO A 329 -24.76 -24.29 6.19
C PRO A 329 -23.33 -23.78 6.34
N GLU A 330 -22.33 -24.65 6.16
CA GLU A 330 -20.91 -24.28 6.17
C GLU A 330 -20.56 -23.32 5.02
N SER A 331 -21.21 -23.45 3.85
CA SER A 331 -21.04 -22.49 2.74
C SER A 331 -21.55 -21.10 3.13
N LYS A 332 -22.69 -21.01 3.83
CA LYS A 332 -23.23 -19.72 4.31
C LYS A 332 -22.31 -19.07 5.34
N ALA A 333 -21.77 -19.86 6.27
CA ALA A 333 -20.81 -19.39 7.26
C ALA A 333 -19.51 -18.90 6.60
N ALA A 334 -18.96 -19.67 5.65
CA ALA A 334 -17.76 -19.29 4.91
C ALA A 334 -17.96 -18.03 4.08
N PHE A 335 -19.11 -17.87 3.40
CA PHE A 335 -19.43 -16.65 2.66
C PHE A 335 -19.56 -15.43 3.58
N THR A 336 -20.18 -15.57 4.75
CA THR A 336 -20.27 -14.48 5.74
C THR A 336 -18.87 -14.04 6.18
N ARG A 337 -17.98 -15.00 6.46
CA ARG A 337 -16.57 -14.72 6.78
C ARG A 337 -15.83 -14.04 5.63
N PHE A 338 -16.09 -14.45 4.39
CA PHE A 338 -15.51 -13.84 3.19
C PHE A 338 -15.90 -12.35 3.06
N ILE A 339 -17.18 -12.02 3.24
CA ILE A 339 -17.64 -10.62 3.21
C ILE A 339 -17.02 -9.81 4.35
N ASN A 340 -16.95 -10.38 5.56
CA ASN A 340 -16.34 -9.72 6.71
C ASN A 340 -14.84 -9.43 6.48
N LEU A 341 -14.09 -10.34 5.84
CA LEU A 341 -12.69 -10.11 5.46
C LEU A 341 -12.56 -8.93 4.50
N ASN A 342 -13.40 -8.87 3.46
CA ASN A 342 -13.42 -7.76 2.51
C ASN A 342 -13.78 -6.43 3.19
N ALA A 343 -14.76 -6.44 4.09
CA ALA A 343 -15.14 -5.26 4.86
C ALA A 343 -14.00 -4.79 5.79
N SER A 344 -13.31 -5.71 6.46
CA SER A 344 -12.14 -5.40 7.28
C SER A 344 -10.99 -4.83 6.46
N LEU A 345 -10.74 -5.36 5.25
CA LEU A 345 -9.74 -4.81 4.34
C LEU A 345 -10.12 -3.39 3.88
N LEU A 346 -11.39 -3.15 3.55
CA LEU A 346 -11.88 -1.82 3.21
C LEU A 346 -11.70 -0.83 4.36
N LYS A 347 -12.03 -1.22 5.60
CA LYS A 347 -11.79 -0.40 6.79
C LYS A 347 -10.30 -0.09 6.97
N ASN A 348 -9.42 -1.08 6.77
CA ASN A 348 -7.98 -0.87 6.83
C ASN A 348 -7.52 0.18 5.81
N MET A 349 -8.01 0.11 4.57
CA MET A 349 -7.72 1.12 3.54
C MET A 349 -8.22 2.52 3.94
N GLN A 350 -9.42 2.64 4.49
CA GLN A 350 -9.96 3.93 4.97
C GLN A 350 -9.08 4.51 6.08
N PHE A 351 -8.67 3.68 7.04
CA PHE A 351 -7.79 4.08 8.12
C PHE A 351 -6.42 4.55 7.59
N GLN A 352 -5.84 3.83 6.64
CA GLN A 352 -4.58 4.20 5.99
C GLN A 352 -4.70 5.54 5.25
N GLU A 353 -5.76 5.76 4.47
CA GLU A 353 -5.99 7.01 3.73
C GLU A 353 -6.14 8.21 4.68
N LEU A 354 -6.85 8.04 5.80
CA LEU A 354 -7.00 9.06 6.82
C LEU A 354 -5.66 9.45 7.43
N ASN A 355 -4.88 8.47 7.88
CA ASN A 355 -3.55 8.71 8.47
C ASN A 355 -2.58 9.31 7.45
N LYS A 356 -2.63 8.86 6.18
CA LYS A 356 -1.83 9.42 5.09
C LYS A 356 -2.11 10.90 4.88
N THR A 357 -3.39 11.24 4.86
CA THR A 357 -3.83 12.62 4.73
C THR A 357 -3.40 13.46 5.93
N ALA A 358 -3.44 12.91 7.15
CA ALA A 358 -2.99 13.59 8.35
C ALA A 358 -1.48 13.89 8.32
N VAL A 359 -0.64 12.92 7.95
CA VAL A 359 0.81 13.09 7.77
C VAL A 359 1.10 14.14 6.69
N ALA A 360 0.48 14.03 5.52
CA ALA A 360 0.69 14.99 4.44
C ALA A 360 0.28 16.42 4.86
N LYS A 361 -0.84 16.57 5.57
CA LYS A 361 -1.31 17.89 6.03
C LYS A 361 -0.46 18.46 7.15
N ILE A 362 0.07 17.66 8.06
CA ILE A 362 0.94 18.17 9.13
C ILE A 362 2.29 18.61 8.56
N LEU A 363 2.87 17.84 7.64
CA LEU A 363 4.11 18.20 6.95
C LEU A 363 3.96 19.47 6.10
N LYS A 364 2.86 19.60 5.32
CA LYS A 364 2.55 20.86 4.62
C LYS A 364 2.39 22.04 5.58
N LYS A 365 1.81 21.82 6.76
CA LYS A 365 1.66 22.86 7.79
C LYS A 365 3.00 23.24 8.42
N PHE A 366 3.89 22.26 8.60
CA PHE A 366 5.25 22.47 9.04
C PHE A 366 5.97 23.40 8.08
N ASP A 367 6.02 23.05 6.79
CA ASP A 367 6.68 23.87 5.76
C ASP A 367 6.09 25.28 5.63
N LYS A 368 4.76 25.41 5.77
CA LYS A 368 4.12 26.74 5.76
C LYS A 368 4.59 27.63 6.93
N ARG A 369 4.98 27.05 8.06
CA ARG A 369 5.38 27.78 9.28
C ARG A 369 6.88 27.93 9.45
N THR A 370 7.67 27.09 8.78
CA THR A 370 9.12 27.04 8.97
C THR A 370 9.90 27.27 7.69
N ALA A 371 9.29 27.15 6.50
CA ALA A 371 9.96 27.21 5.20
C ALA A 371 11.13 26.20 5.01
N LEU A 372 11.27 25.19 5.87
CA LEU A 372 12.39 24.23 5.85
C LEU A 372 12.27 23.14 4.76
N GLY A 373 11.13 23.06 4.05
CA GLY A 373 10.95 22.22 2.87
C GLY A 373 10.97 20.71 3.14
N VAL A 374 10.41 20.29 4.28
CA VAL A 374 10.41 18.92 4.78
C VAL A 374 9.36 18.04 4.11
N ALA A 375 8.23 18.58 3.65
CA ALA A 375 7.15 17.77 3.12
C ALA A 375 7.54 16.91 1.92
N ARG A 376 8.57 17.32 1.15
CA ARG A 376 9.13 16.53 0.04
C ARG A 376 10.20 15.53 0.48
N LYS A 377 10.96 15.84 1.54
CA LYS A 377 12.10 15.03 1.99
C LYS A 377 11.67 13.91 2.94
N PHE A 378 10.70 14.18 3.81
CA PHE A 378 10.26 13.25 4.85
C PHE A 378 9.80 11.88 4.30
N PRO A 379 8.97 11.79 3.24
CA PRO A 379 8.54 10.49 2.71
C PRO A 379 9.72 9.60 2.29
N THR A 380 10.73 10.19 1.63
CA THR A 380 11.92 9.46 1.19
C THR A 380 12.74 8.94 2.37
N VAL A 381 12.91 9.75 3.42
CA VAL A 381 13.76 9.37 4.57
C VAL A 381 13.08 8.31 5.46
N VAL A 382 11.75 8.32 5.56
CA VAL A 382 11.01 7.35 6.37
C VAL A 382 10.58 6.12 5.56
N HIS A 383 11.14 5.90 4.36
CA HIS A 383 10.80 4.77 3.49
C HIS A 383 9.28 4.65 3.26
N SER A 384 8.66 5.73 2.79
CA SER A 384 7.20 5.92 2.71
C SER A 384 6.41 4.86 1.95
N ASP A 385 7.06 4.04 1.14
CA ASP A 385 6.41 2.99 0.35
C ASP A 385 5.76 1.89 1.22
N LYS A 386 6.27 1.68 2.44
CA LYS A 386 5.65 0.81 3.47
C LYS A 386 4.69 1.54 4.40
N LEU A 387 4.72 2.87 4.39
CA LEU A 387 4.20 3.68 5.48
C LEU A 387 2.67 3.86 5.35
N LEU A 388 2.15 4.00 4.12
CA LEU A 388 0.78 4.52 3.89
C LEU A 388 0.10 4.04 2.59
N ALA A 389 -0.14 2.72 2.48
CA ALA A 389 -1.14 2.05 1.59
C ALA A 389 -0.64 1.06 0.52
N GLY A 390 0.66 0.79 0.37
CA GLY A 390 1.14 0.05 -0.81
C GLY A 390 1.04 -1.49 -0.77
N THR A 391 1.13 -2.11 0.41
CA THR A 391 1.37 -3.56 0.51
C THR A 391 0.15 -4.34 0.96
N ILE A 392 -0.51 -3.98 2.07
CA ILE A 392 -1.56 -4.84 2.66
C ILE A 392 -2.67 -5.15 1.66
N ALA A 393 -3.28 -4.14 1.02
CA ALA A 393 -4.36 -4.40 0.08
C ALA A 393 -3.92 -5.31 -1.06
N ARG A 394 -2.73 -5.09 -1.60
CA ARG A 394 -2.19 -5.88 -2.70
C ARG A 394 -1.87 -7.31 -2.25
N ASP A 395 -1.18 -7.45 -1.13
CA ASP A 395 -0.67 -8.73 -0.64
C ASP A 395 -1.81 -9.58 -0.08
N VAL A 396 -2.79 -8.98 0.61
CA VAL A 396 -4.04 -9.63 1.04
C VAL A 396 -4.90 -10.01 -0.16
N CYS A 397 -5.05 -9.17 -1.19
CA CYS A 397 -5.80 -9.54 -2.40
C CYS A 397 -5.11 -10.65 -3.20
N ALA A 398 -3.78 -10.63 -3.29
CA ALA A 398 -2.99 -11.69 -3.91
C ALA A 398 -3.18 -13.00 -3.14
N GLN A 399 -3.09 -12.95 -1.80
CA GLN A 399 -3.33 -14.09 -0.94
C GLN A 399 -4.76 -14.62 -1.08
N MET A 400 -5.76 -13.74 -1.18
CA MET A 400 -7.15 -14.13 -1.33
C MET A 400 -7.41 -14.80 -2.69
N SER A 401 -6.77 -14.31 -3.74
CA SER A 401 -6.79 -14.94 -5.07
C SER A 401 -6.11 -16.31 -5.04
N GLN A 402 -4.96 -16.42 -4.35
CA GLN A 402 -4.19 -17.66 -4.25
C GLN A 402 -4.87 -18.71 -3.36
N GLU A 403 -5.50 -18.33 -2.25
CA GLU A 403 -6.04 -19.29 -1.28
C GLU A 403 -7.54 -19.53 -1.40
N LEU A 404 -8.30 -18.63 -2.03
CA LEU A 404 -9.74 -18.83 -2.24
C LEU A 404 -10.06 -19.15 -3.69
N VAL A 405 -9.70 -18.24 -4.60
CA VAL A 405 -10.07 -18.36 -6.02
C VAL A 405 -9.40 -19.58 -6.64
N SER A 406 -8.11 -19.81 -6.41
CA SER A 406 -7.40 -20.97 -6.98
C SER A 406 -7.92 -22.33 -6.48
N LYS A 407 -8.53 -22.38 -5.29
CA LYS A 407 -9.09 -23.62 -4.72
C LYS A 407 -10.42 -24.00 -5.35
N VAL A 408 -11.10 -23.05 -5.98
CA VAL A 408 -12.35 -23.25 -6.70
C VAL A 408 -12.04 -23.27 -8.19
N PRO A 409 -11.98 -24.45 -8.83
CA PRO A 409 -11.52 -24.56 -10.20
C PRO A 409 -12.45 -23.79 -11.14
N GLN A 410 -11.93 -22.82 -11.88
CA GLN A 410 -12.73 -22.01 -12.80
C GLN A 410 -12.74 -22.64 -14.19
N LEU A 411 -13.84 -22.52 -14.94
CA LEU A 411 -13.95 -23.15 -16.25
C LEU A 411 -12.96 -22.54 -17.25
N ASN A 412 -12.73 -21.22 -17.16
CA ASN A 412 -11.85 -20.47 -18.05
C ASN A 412 -10.42 -21.02 -18.11
N ASP A 413 -9.90 -21.56 -17.00
CA ASP A 413 -8.56 -22.15 -16.93
C ASP A 413 -8.43 -23.44 -17.74
N TYR A 414 -9.55 -24.06 -18.11
CA TYR A 414 -9.61 -25.34 -18.82
C TYR A 414 -10.30 -25.25 -20.17
N LEU A 415 -10.54 -24.04 -20.69
CA LEU A 415 -11.10 -23.86 -22.02
C LEU A 415 -10.05 -24.12 -23.10
N CYS A 416 -10.45 -24.81 -24.15
CA CYS A 416 -9.62 -24.95 -25.33
C CYS A 416 -9.65 -23.63 -26.13
N PRO A 417 -8.50 -23.03 -26.48
CA PRO A 417 -8.45 -21.78 -27.24
C PRO A 417 -8.92 -21.93 -28.71
N VAL A 418 -9.12 -23.16 -29.19
CA VAL A 418 -9.59 -23.42 -30.57
C VAL A 418 -11.11 -23.52 -30.64
N CYS A 419 -11.74 -24.24 -29.70
CA CYS A 419 -13.19 -24.50 -29.74
C CYS A 419 -13.96 -23.85 -28.58
N PHE A 420 -13.28 -23.11 -27.69
CA PHE A 420 -13.86 -22.46 -26.51
C PHE A 420 -14.70 -23.39 -25.64
N SER A 421 -14.41 -24.69 -25.68
CA SER A 421 -15.05 -25.74 -24.89
C SER A 421 -14.03 -26.39 -23.96
N VAL A 422 -14.51 -27.06 -22.92
CA VAL A 422 -13.69 -27.75 -21.91
C VAL A 422 -12.69 -28.72 -22.56
N ALA A 423 -11.39 -28.52 -22.30
CA ALA A 423 -10.27 -29.18 -22.96
C ALA A 423 -9.90 -30.53 -22.33
N TYR A 424 -10.87 -31.41 -22.10
CA TYR A 424 -10.64 -32.69 -21.40
C TYR A 424 -10.12 -33.82 -22.31
N MET A 425 -10.13 -33.60 -23.63
CA MET A 425 -9.63 -34.52 -24.65
C MET A 425 -8.94 -33.74 -25.79
N PRO A 426 -7.94 -34.34 -26.47
CA PRO A 426 -7.28 -33.72 -27.60
C PRO A 426 -8.27 -33.50 -28.75
N ILE A 427 -8.15 -32.34 -29.40
CA ILE A 427 -8.88 -32.04 -30.62
C ILE A 427 -8.10 -32.65 -31.79
N GLN A 428 -8.70 -33.62 -32.49
CA GLN A 428 -8.18 -34.10 -33.76
C GLN A 428 -8.93 -33.39 -34.90
N ARG A 429 -8.26 -32.45 -35.57
CA ARG A 429 -8.77 -31.87 -36.82
C ARG A 429 -8.25 -32.70 -37.99
N ARG A 430 -9.12 -33.43 -38.68
CA ARG A 430 -8.74 -34.18 -39.88
C ARG A 430 -8.25 -33.18 -40.95
N LYS A 431 -7.06 -33.43 -41.51
CA LYS A 431 -6.36 -32.68 -42.59
C LYS A 431 -5.43 -31.51 -42.19
N GLU A 432 -5.23 -31.21 -40.90
CA GLU A 432 -4.23 -30.23 -40.44
C GLU A 432 -3.07 -30.90 -39.69
N LYS A 433 -1.83 -30.64 -40.13
CA LYS A 433 -0.61 -31.17 -39.49
C LYS A 433 -0.10 -30.29 -38.36
N HIS A 434 -0.19 -28.97 -38.53
CA HIS A 434 0.39 -27.99 -37.63
C HIS A 434 -0.62 -27.50 -36.60
N CYS A 435 -0.18 -27.35 -35.35
CA CYS A 435 -0.98 -26.74 -34.29
C CYS A 435 -1.25 -25.25 -34.59
N PRO A 436 -2.50 -24.75 -34.50
CA PRO A 436 -2.80 -23.34 -34.76
C PRO A 436 -2.18 -22.37 -33.75
N LEU A 437 -1.80 -22.85 -32.56
CA LEU A 437 -1.20 -22.02 -31.50
C LEU A 437 0.32 -21.91 -31.65
N CYS A 438 1.01 -23.04 -31.79
CA CYS A 438 2.49 -23.09 -31.77
C CYS A 438 3.12 -23.45 -33.12
N ARG A 439 2.31 -23.75 -34.15
CA ARG A 439 2.74 -24.15 -35.50
C ARG A 439 3.60 -25.43 -35.56
N ALA A 440 3.75 -26.16 -34.46
CA ALA A 440 4.49 -27.42 -34.43
C ALA A 440 3.68 -28.57 -35.07
N ASP A 441 4.39 -29.56 -35.64
CA ASP A 441 3.80 -30.80 -36.21
C ASP A 441 3.49 -31.82 -35.09
N VAL A 442 2.43 -31.51 -34.35
CA VAL A 442 2.00 -32.27 -33.16
C VAL A 442 0.56 -32.79 -33.26
N VAL A 443 -0.27 -32.26 -34.16
CA VAL A 443 -1.69 -32.60 -34.25
C VAL A 443 -1.89 -34.07 -34.63
N LEU A 444 -1.09 -34.58 -35.58
CA LEU A 444 -1.14 -35.99 -35.99
C LEU A 444 -0.61 -36.96 -34.92
N LYS A 445 0.16 -36.46 -33.94
CA LYS A 445 0.68 -37.27 -32.82
C LYS A 445 -0.28 -37.28 -31.62
N ALA A 446 -1.30 -36.44 -31.62
CA ALA A 446 -2.31 -36.39 -30.56
C ALA A 446 -3.18 -37.66 -30.64
N SER A 447 -2.88 -38.64 -29.80
CA SER A 447 -3.61 -39.90 -29.69
C SER A 447 -4.02 -40.14 -28.24
N ALA A 448 -4.88 -41.13 -28.00
CA ALA A 448 -5.26 -41.54 -26.65
C ALA A 448 -4.05 -41.93 -25.77
N MET A 449 -2.92 -42.29 -26.37
CA MET A 449 -1.69 -42.65 -25.64
C MET A 449 -0.96 -41.44 -25.03
N ASN A 450 -1.22 -40.23 -25.54
CA ASN A 450 -0.62 -38.98 -25.06
C ASN A 450 -1.62 -38.14 -24.24
N LEU A 451 -2.66 -38.79 -23.71
CA LEU A 451 -3.67 -38.13 -22.90
C LEU A 451 -3.17 -37.94 -21.47
N ASP A 452 -3.34 -36.73 -20.92
CA ASP A 452 -3.22 -36.51 -19.49
C ASP A 452 -4.44 -37.11 -18.77
N TYR A 453 -4.30 -38.35 -18.33
CA TYR A 453 -5.34 -39.09 -17.63
C TYR A 453 -5.66 -38.48 -16.25
N GLU A 454 -4.69 -37.80 -15.62
CA GLU A 454 -4.92 -37.14 -14.34
C GLU A 454 -5.80 -35.91 -14.51
N LEU A 455 -5.48 -35.06 -15.48
CA LEU A 455 -6.29 -33.90 -15.86
C LEU A 455 -7.68 -34.33 -16.36
N GLN A 456 -7.77 -35.38 -17.17
CA GLN A 456 -9.06 -35.91 -17.61
C GLN A 456 -9.94 -36.33 -16.43
N LYS A 457 -9.37 -37.09 -15.48
CA LYS A 457 -10.08 -37.53 -14.27
C LYS A 457 -10.50 -36.35 -13.40
N TYR A 458 -9.63 -35.34 -13.30
CA TYR A 458 -9.92 -34.09 -12.61
C TYR A 458 -11.10 -33.35 -13.26
N MET A 459 -11.08 -33.16 -14.59
CA MET A 459 -12.13 -32.47 -15.32
C MET A 459 -13.47 -33.20 -15.23
N LYS A 460 -13.47 -34.53 -15.34
CA LYS A 460 -14.67 -35.35 -15.12
C LYS A 460 -15.24 -35.21 -13.71
N LYS A 461 -14.40 -34.90 -12.73
CA LYS A 461 -14.82 -34.74 -11.33
C LYS A 461 -15.35 -33.35 -11.02
N TYR A 462 -14.64 -32.30 -11.45
CA TYR A 462 -14.96 -30.90 -11.09
C TYR A 462 -15.80 -30.17 -12.15
N PHE A 463 -15.82 -30.65 -13.40
CA PHE A 463 -16.56 -30.07 -14.52
C PHE A 463 -17.44 -31.12 -15.20
N ALA A 464 -18.12 -31.94 -14.39
CA ALA A 464 -18.86 -33.09 -14.88
C ALA A 464 -19.99 -32.73 -15.86
N LYS A 465 -20.60 -31.55 -15.71
CA LYS A 465 -21.68 -31.09 -16.59
C LYS A 465 -21.10 -30.69 -17.95
N GLU A 466 -20.07 -29.85 -17.93
CA GLU A 466 -19.38 -29.30 -19.09
C GLU A 466 -18.70 -30.42 -19.89
N VAL A 467 -18.09 -31.39 -19.21
CA VAL A 467 -17.49 -32.57 -19.86
C VAL A 467 -18.56 -33.43 -20.53
N LYS A 468 -19.71 -33.67 -19.89
CA LYS A 468 -20.81 -34.42 -20.52
C LYS A 468 -21.39 -33.71 -21.73
N GLU A 469 -21.55 -32.40 -21.65
CA GLU A 469 -22.00 -31.57 -22.78
C GLU A 469 -21.00 -31.67 -23.95
N LYS A 470 -19.69 -31.62 -23.67
CA LYS A 470 -18.66 -31.77 -24.69
C LYS A 470 -18.55 -33.21 -25.22
N GLU A 471 -18.71 -34.23 -24.38
CA GLU A 471 -18.77 -35.65 -24.79
C GLU A 471 -19.90 -35.84 -25.82
N ARG A 472 -21.11 -35.37 -25.48
CA ARG A 472 -22.27 -35.39 -26.37
C ARG A 472 -22.02 -34.64 -27.68
N ALA A 473 -21.47 -33.43 -27.62
CA ALA A 473 -21.16 -32.64 -28.81
C ALA A 473 -20.17 -33.37 -29.73
N ASN A 474 -19.13 -33.97 -29.17
CA ASN A 474 -18.14 -34.73 -29.92
C ASN A 474 -18.75 -36.02 -30.55
N GLU A 475 -19.70 -36.67 -29.87
CA GLU A 475 -20.41 -37.84 -30.42
C GLU A 475 -21.33 -37.47 -31.57
N ILE A 476 -22.04 -36.34 -31.46
CA ILE A 476 -22.84 -35.78 -32.56
C ILE A 476 -21.95 -35.46 -33.75
N GLU A 477 -20.84 -34.74 -33.54
CA GLU A 477 -19.90 -34.37 -34.61
C GLU A 477 -19.34 -35.60 -35.32
N ARG A 478 -18.84 -36.59 -34.57
CA ARG A 478 -18.37 -37.86 -35.15
C ARG A 478 -19.46 -38.60 -35.91
N GLY A 479 -20.68 -38.66 -35.38
CA GLY A 479 -21.78 -39.33 -36.06
C GLY A 479 -22.15 -38.63 -37.38
N ILE A 480 -22.11 -37.29 -37.42
CA ILE A 480 -22.29 -36.53 -38.66
C ILE A 480 -21.14 -36.79 -39.63
N GLU A 481 -19.89 -36.90 -39.16
CA GLU A 481 -18.74 -37.24 -40.01
C GLU A 481 -18.84 -38.64 -40.62
N ASP A 482 -19.23 -39.63 -39.82
CA ASP A 482 -19.24 -41.04 -40.23
C ASP A 482 -20.51 -41.42 -41.02
N TYR A 483 -21.67 -40.81 -40.70
CA TYR A 483 -22.98 -41.18 -41.28
C TYR A 483 -23.64 -40.05 -42.08
N GLY A 484 -23.03 -38.86 -42.15
CA GLY A 484 -23.51 -37.72 -42.92
C GLY A 484 -24.44 -36.77 -42.15
N PRO A 485 -24.88 -35.67 -42.79
CA PRO A 485 -25.61 -34.57 -42.14
C PRO A 485 -27.01 -34.93 -41.62
N GLY A 486 -27.55 -36.10 -41.98
CA GLY A 486 -28.82 -36.63 -41.47
C GLY A 486 -28.71 -37.39 -40.16
N TYR A 487 -27.52 -37.51 -39.56
CA TYR A 487 -27.32 -38.23 -38.31
C TYR A 487 -28.04 -37.55 -37.14
N VAL A 488 -28.86 -38.31 -36.42
CA VAL A 488 -29.52 -37.88 -35.18
C VAL A 488 -28.94 -38.68 -34.03
N HIS A 489 -28.30 -38.00 -33.09
CA HIS A 489 -27.77 -38.64 -31.89
C HIS A 489 -28.93 -39.12 -31.01
N GLN A 490 -28.95 -40.43 -30.72
CA GLN A 490 -29.84 -41.03 -29.74
C GLN A 490 -29.04 -41.29 -28.46
N GLU A 491 -29.55 -40.84 -27.33
CA GLU A 491 -28.99 -41.23 -26.03
C GLU A 491 -29.11 -42.75 -25.90
N CYS A 492 -28.02 -43.43 -25.56
CA CYS A 492 -28.00 -44.88 -25.45
C CYS A 492 -28.91 -45.32 -24.29
N CYS A 493 -30.16 -45.68 -24.59
CA CYS A 493 -31.11 -46.27 -23.64
C CYS A 493 -30.76 -47.75 -23.42
N ILE A 494 -29.70 -48.04 -22.67
CA ILE A 494 -29.51 -49.39 -22.15
C ILE A 494 -30.43 -49.51 -20.94
N MET A 495 -31.56 -50.22 -21.12
CA MET A 495 -32.43 -50.68 -20.03
C MET A 495 -31.76 -51.78 -19.21
#